data_AF-A0A0C9SVG7-F1
#
_entry.id   AF-A0A0C9SVG7-F1
#
_cell.length_a   1.000
_cell.length_b   1.000
_cell.length_c   1.000
_cell.angle_alpha   90.00
_cell.angle_beta   90.00
_cell.angle_gamma   90.00
#
_symmetry.space_group_name_H-M   'P 1'
#
loop_
_entity.id
_entity.type
_entity.pdbx_description
1 polymer ?
#
loop_
_entity_poly.entity_id
_entity_poly.type
_entity_poly.pdbx_seq_one_letter_code
_entity_poly.pdbx_strand_id
1 'polypeptide(L)' 'MGVVGLLNGHTGRVWEEDVSRDGKMIAGGSADRTVRVWNGKSGEMLNVLNGHWGEVNSVEFSR' A
#
# COMPACT_ATOMS: atom_id res chain seq x y z
N MET A 1 -16.46 -7.63 -7.63
CA MET A 1 -15.25 -8.38 -7.98
C MET A 1 -14.09 -7.44 -7.69
N GLY A 2 -13.46 -7.44 -6.52
CA GLY A 2 -13.06 -8.60 -5.72
C GLY A 2 -11.58 -8.84 -5.97
N VAL A 3 -10.73 -7.98 -5.40
CA VAL A 3 -9.32 -8.29 -5.19
C VAL A 3 -9.06 -8.14 -3.71
N VAL A 4 -9.72 -9.00 -2.93
CA VAL A 4 -9.30 -9.34 -1.58
C VAL A 4 -8.20 -10.39 -1.78
N GLY A 5 -6.94 -10.00 -1.78
CA GLY A 5 -5.88 -10.95 -2.19
C GLY A 5 -4.43 -10.68 -1.81
N LEU A 6 -4.04 -9.53 -1.25
CA LEU A 6 -2.60 -9.23 -1.04
C LEU A 6 -2.24 -8.68 0.35
N LEU A 7 -3.06 -8.92 1.37
CA LEU A 7 -2.73 -8.61 2.77
C LEU A 7 -1.92 -9.74 3.46
N ASN A 8 -1.19 -10.56 2.71
CA ASN A 8 -0.26 -11.55 3.29
C ASN A 8 1.08 -10.87 3.59
N GLY A 9 1.09 -9.98 4.59
CA GLY A 9 2.33 -9.32 5.02
C GLY A 9 2.19 -8.25 6.10
N HIS A 10 0.97 -7.86 6.47
CA HIS A 10 0.74 -6.88 7.53
C HIS A 10 0.30 -7.58 8.83
N THR A 11 1.09 -7.44 9.88
CA THR A 11 0.78 -7.87 11.26
C THR A 11 -0.08 -6.84 12.02
N GLY A 12 -0.65 -5.84 11.33
CA GLY A 12 -1.50 -4.78 11.91
C GLY A 12 -2.58 -4.31 10.93
N ARG A 13 -3.65 -3.68 11.44
CA ARG A 13 -4.79 -3.17 10.66
C ARG A 13 -4.29 -2.25 9.53
N VAL A 14 -4.67 -2.57 8.29
CA VAL A 14 -4.48 -1.70 7.12
C VAL A 14 -5.72 -0.83 6.99
N TRP A 15 -5.55 0.48 7.04
CA TRP A 15 -6.67 1.42 7.13
C TRP A 15 -7.13 1.99 5.79
N GLU A 16 -6.31 1.94 4.72
CA GLU A 16 -6.74 2.38 3.39
C GLU A 16 -5.79 1.92 2.27
N GLU A 17 -6.32 1.71 1.06
CA GLU A 17 -5.58 1.37 -0.16
C GLU A 17 -5.90 2.43 -1.23
N ASP A 18 -4.88 2.96 -1.91
CA ASP A 18 -5.07 3.83 -3.08
C ASP A 18 -4.44 3.20 -4.32
N VAL A 19 -5.03 3.48 -5.49
CA VAL A 19 -4.65 2.91 -6.78
C VAL A 19 -4.39 4.04 -7.76
N SER A 20 -3.18 4.03 -8.34
CA SER A 20 -2.83 4.93 -9.44
C SER A 20 -3.87 4.85 -10.58
N ARG A 21 -4.15 5.97 -11.24
CA ARG A 21 -5.20 6.05 -12.29
C ARG A 21 -5.05 5.05 -13.43
N ASP A 22 -3.82 4.62 -13.72
CA ASP A 22 -3.53 3.64 -14.77
C ASP A 22 -3.51 2.19 -14.26
N GLY A 23 -3.81 1.99 -12.97
CA GLY A 23 -3.85 0.69 -12.31
C GLY A 23 -2.49 0.00 -12.23
N LYS A 24 -1.39 0.71 -12.50
CA LYS A 24 -0.04 0.09 -12.52
C LYS A 24 0.56 0.00 -11.13
N MET A 25 0.15 0.86 -10.22
CA MET A 25 0.66 0.95 -8.87
C MET A 25 -0.46 0.99 -7.85
N ILE A 26 -0.25 0.25 -6.76
CA ILE A 26 -1.06 0.25 -5.54
C ILE A 26 -0.15 0.71 -4.41
N ALA A 27 -0.65 1.54 -3.51
CA ALA A 27 0.08 1.94 -2.31
C ALA A 27 -0.77 1.73 -1.06
N GLY A 28 -0.10 1.43 0.05
CA GLY A 28 -0.75 1.15 1.32
C GLY A 28 0.12 1.58 2.49
N GLY A 29 -0.49 2.29 3.43
CA GLY A 29 0.12 2.64 4.71
C GLY A 29 -0.06 1.52 5.74
N SER A 30 0.88 1.42 6.68
CA SER A 30 0.80 0.44 7.75
C SER A 30 1.18 1.02 9.11
N ALA A 31 0.66 0.37 10.16
CA ALA A 31 1.03 0.63 11.55
C ALA A 31 2.51 0.30 11.84
N ASP A 32 3.17 -0.48 10.97
CA ASP A 32 4.62 -0.71 11.03
C ASP A 32 5.46 0.54 10.66
N ARG A 33 4.78 1.66 10.36
CA ARG A 33 5.36 2.96 9.98
C ARG A 33 6.02 2.96 8.61
N THR A 34 5.58 2.05 7.74
CA THR A 34 6.00 1.99 6.34
C THR A 34 4.83 2.30 5.41
N VAL A 35 5.19 2.79 4.22
CA VAL A 35 4.31 2.74 3.06
C VAL A 35 4.90 1.74 2.09
N ARG A 36 4.09 0.80 1.63
CA ARG A 36 4.50 -0.17 0.61
C ARG A 36 3.82 0.15 -0.70
N VAL A 37 4.55 -0.07 -1.78
CA VAL A 37 4.07 0.13 -3.14
C VAL A 37 4.19 -1.18 -3.89
N TRP A 38 3.12 -1.56 -4.58
CA TRP A 38 3.04 -2.79 -5.36
C TRP A 38 2.72 -2.50 -6.81
N ASN A 39 3.15 -3.40 -7.68
CA ASN A 39 2.71 -3.45 -9.07
C ASN A 39 1.25 -3.92 -9.10
N GLY A 40 0.35 -3.10 -9.62
CA GLY A 40 -1.08 -3.41 -9.66
C GLY A 40 -1.45 -4.58 -10.58
N LYS A 41 -0.56 -4.98 -11.50
CA LYS A 41 -0.77 -6.14 -12.40
C LYS A 41 -0.18 -7.44 -11.86
N SER A 42 1.07 -7.41 -11.40
CA SER A 42 1.76 -8.62 -10.92
C SER A 42 1.55 -8.87 -9.42
N GLY A 43 1.12 -7.86 -8.66
CA GLY A 43 1.07 -7.91 -7.20
C GLY A 43 2.45 -7.86 -6.53
N GLU A 44 3.52 -7.70 -7.29
CA GLU A 44 4.88 -7.69 -6.76
C GLU A 44 5.15 -6.40 -6.00
N MET A 45 5.84 -6.52 -4.86
CA MET A 45 6.27 -5.36 -4.08
C MET A 45 7.37 -4.63 -4.84
N LEU A 46 7.10 -3.39 -5.22
CA LEU A 46 8.03 -2.52 -5.95
C LEU A 46 8.91 -1.72 -5.00
N ASN A 47 8.35 -1.25 -3.89
CA ASN A 47 9.09 -0.39 -2.97
C ASN A 47 8.54 -0.42 -1.54
N VAL A 48 9.40 -0.06 -0.59
CA VAL A 48 9.08 0.17 0.82
C VAL A 48 9.63 1.53 1.22
N LEU A 49 8.73 2.48 1.43
CA LEU A 49 9.05 3.81 1.92
C LEU A 49 9.11 3.76 3.45
N ASN A 50 10.28 4.10 3.97
CA ASN A 50 10.60 4.16 5.38
C ASN A 50 10.85 5.62 5.78
N GLY A 51 10.73 5.92 7.07
CA GLY A 51 11.00 7.27 7.61
C GLY A 51 9.81 7.91 8.32
N HIS A 52 8.65 7.24 8.36
CA HIS A 52 7.55 7.69 9.21
C HIS A 52 7.85 7.38 10.68
N TRP A 53 7.64 8.36 11.55
CA TRP A 53 7.84 8.20 13.00
C TRP A 53 6.69 7.40 13.63
N GLY A 54 5.48 7.53 13.09
CA GLY A 54 4.26 6.88 13.56
C GLY A 54 3.52 6.13 12.45
N GLU A 55 2.38 5.56 12.80
CA GLU A 55 1.54 4.77 11.90
C GLU A 55 1.11 5.58 10.68
N VAL A 56 1.12 4.95 9.51
CA VAL A 56 0.62 5.58 8.29
C VAL A 56 -0.83 5.19 8.10
N ASN A 57 -1.73 6.14 8.33
CA ASN A 57 -3.17 5.91 8.34
C ASN A 57 -3.87 6.19 7.00
N SER A 58 -3.22 6.92 6.09
CA SER A 58 -3.77 7.19 4.76
C SER A 58 -2.64 7.49 3.77
N VAL A 59 -2.87 7.15 2.51
CA VAL A 59 -1.97 7.35 1.37
C VAL A 59 -2.79 7.79 0.17
N GLU A 60 -2.31 8.77 -0.59
CA GLU A 60 -2.97 9.24 -1.82
C GLU A 60 -1.93 9.45 -2.92
N PHE A 61 -2.24 9.00 -4.14
CA PHE A 61 -1.48 9.37 -5.33
C PHE A 61 -1.83 10.80 -5.76
N SER A 62 -0.81 11.67 -5.81
CA SER A 62 -0.96 13.01 -6.37
C SER A 62 -1.31 12.96 -7.86
N ARG A 63 -2.06 13.97 -8.33
CA ARG A 63 -2.48 14.09 -9.73
C ARG A 63 -1.38 14.58 -10.66
#